data_AF-A0A085ZHF8-F1
#
_entry.id   AF-A0A085ZHF8-F1
#
_cell.length_a   1.000
_cell.length_b   1.000
_cell.length_c   1.000
_cell.angle_alpha   90.00
_cell.angle_beta   90.00
_cell.angle_gamma   90.00
#
_symmetry.space_group_name_H-M   'P 1'
#
loop_
_entity.id
_entity.type
_entity.pdbx_description
1 polymer ?
#
loop_
_entity_poly.entity_id
_entity_poly.type
_entity_poly.pdbx_seq_one_letter_code
_entity_poly.pdbx_strand_id
1 'polypeptide(L)'
;MRKFYSCSVGEEGKGYDEKNLSKIIENKAFILHENTPQKGHYQNIKINDILLLKYRGQFVAYGEALDIIKSSDDEWNLFAPVKHWFFHNSSEPGTGPEIYGMKNATLGGSQYGTVKPLEENFSLKKILNIDDETDLFKILKIEQQKHKENKAMQDKIDLLEYKKQIILQGPPGTGKTRMAKMIGEEMTKVNKVESPIDFIDNYFKTYKPDESRLELRAKIKNSLNDFQQKFKKEELKNLPLENYALGTDDKDGFCYWLEYVLTETGQYNGQADKGKIYWKSDEQKYVKSGFLKNIEDDEEAMNKMAG
;
A
#
# COMPACT_ATOMS: atom_id res chain seq x y z
N MET A 1 -3.23 11.39 11.17
CA MET A 1 -3.57 12.76 11.58
C MET A 1 -3.00 13.70 10.55
N ARG A 2 -3.79 14.65 10.05
CA ARG A 2 -3.34 15.65 9.08
C ARG A 2 -2.24 16.50 9.71
N LYS A 3 -1.22 16.82 8.95
CA LYS A 3 -0.17 17.78 9.34
C LYS A 3 -0.46 19.13 8.71
N PHE A 4 0.05 20.18 9.35
CA PHE A 4 -0.09 21.55 8.87
C PHE A 4 1.28 22.07 8.46
N TYR A 5 1.35 22.73 7.31
CA TYR A 5 2.59 23.30 6.79
C TYR A 5 2.38 24.75 6.40
N SER A 6 3.30 25.62 6.78
CA SER A 6 3.46 26.90 6.10
C SER A 6 4.28 26.69 4.84
N CYS A 7 3.78 27.20 3.73
CA CYS A 7 4.43 27.15 2.42
C CYS A 7 4.75 28.57 1.96
N SER A 8 6.02 28.95 1.98
CA SER A 8 6.47 30.31 1.62
C SER A 8 6.56 30.45 0.10
N VAL A 9 5.82 31.40 -0.46
CA VAL A 9 5.78 31.68 -1.91
C VAL A 9 7.10 32.28 -2.42
N GLY A 10 7.81 33.00 -1.57
CA GLY A 10 9.07 33.66 -1.92
C GLY A 10 9.50 34.63 -0.82
N GLU A 11 10.58 35.34 -1.07
CA GLU A 11 11.02 36.45 -0.22
C GLU A 11 10.60 37.77 -0.85
N GLU A 12 10.12 38.69 -0.02
CA GLU A 12 9.71 40.02 -0.43
C GLU A 12 10.89 40.77 -1.07
N GLY A 13 10.65 41.43 -2.21
CA GLY A 13 11.67 42.20 -2.94
C GLY A 13 12.62 41.36 -3.80
N LYS A 14 12.56 40.02 -3.73
CA LYS A 14 13.13 39.15 -4.77
C LYS A 14 12.06 38.95 -5.83
N GLY A 15 12.16 39.67 -6.95
CA GLY A 15 11.10 39.89 -7.97
C GLY A 15 10.46 38.68 -8.68
N TYR A 16 10.51 37.48 -8.09
CA TYR A 16 9.79 36.28 -8.54
C TYR A 16 8.62 35.89 -7.61
N ASP A 17 8.43 36.53 -6.46
CA ASP A 17 7.38 36.18 -5.48
C ASP A 17 5.96 36.39 -6.04
N GLU A 18 5.71 37.49 -6.75
CA GLU A 18 4.44 37.74 -7.45
C GLU A 18 4.18 36.73 -8.57
N LYS A 19 5.19 36.48 -9.43
CA LYS A 19 5.10 35.48 -10.50
C LYS A 19 4.82 34.09 -9.94
N ASN A 20 5.44 33.73 -8.81
CA ASN A 20 5.20 32.44 -8.18
C ASN A 20 3.79 32.36 -7.56
N LEU A 21 3.31 33.44 -6.92
CA LEU A 21 1.94 33.47 -6.40
C LEU A 21 0.92 33.22 -7.51
N SER A 22 1.05 33.89 -8.66
CA SER A 22 0.16 33.68 -9.81
C SER A 22 0.20 32.23 -10.29
N LYS A 23 1.39 31.64 -10.42
CA LYS A 23 1.52 30.22 -10.81
C LYS A 23 0.86 29.28 -9.80
N ILE A 24 1.00 29.54 -8.50
CA ILE A 24 0.40 28.73 -7.44
C ILE A 24 -1.13 28.75 -7.52
N ILE A 25 -1.70 29.92 -7.83
CA ILE A 25 -3.14 30.10 -8.03
C ILE A 25 -3.59 29.33 -9.28
N GLU A 26 -2.95 29.58 -10.43
CA GLU A 26 -3.31 28.99 -11.73
C GLU A 26 -3.25 27.46 -11.71
N ASN A 27 -2.21 26.90 -11.10
CA ASN A 27 -1.99 25.46 -11.06
C ASN A 27 -2.66 24.77 -9.88
N LYS A 28 -3.32 25.53 -8.97
CA LYS A 28 -3.88 25.01 -7.71
C LYS A 28 -2.88 24.15 -6.94
N ALA A 29 -1.65 24.61 -6.84
CA ALA A 29 -0.56 23.86 -6.24
C ALA A 29 0.44 24.80 -5.60
N PHE A 30 1.03 24.40 -4.47
CA PHE A 30 2.24 25.05 -4.00
C PHE A 30 3.42 24.59 -4.86
N ILE A 31 4.21 25.53 -5.39
CA ILE A 31 5.25 25.24 -6.39
C ILE A 31 6.59 25.80 -5.94
N LEU A 32 7.64 25.00 -6.14
CA LEU A 32 9.03 25.44 -5.94
C LEU A 32 9.96 24.71 -6.92
N HIS A 33 11.16 25.25 -7.07
CA HIS A 33 12.18 24.67 -7.94
C HIS A 33 13.01 23.60 -7.21
N GLU A 34 13.42 22.53 -7.90
CA GLU A 34 14.23 21.46 -7.32
C GLU A 34 15.61 21.89 -6.85
N ASN A 35 16.14 23.02 -7.33
CA ASN A 35 17.40 23.58 -6.82
C ASN A 35 17.19 24.57 -5.67
N THR A 36 15.96 24.73 -5.16
CA THR A 36 15.68 25.53 -3.95
C THR A 36 16.57 25.03 -2.80
N PRO A 37 17.50 25.86 -2.25
CA PRO A 37 18.52 25.39 -1.31
C PRO A 37 17.94 24.83 0.00
N GLN A 38 16.84 25.41 0.49
CA GLN A 38 16.21 25.03 1.76
C GLN A 38 14.73 24.72 1.59
N LYS A 39 14.40 23.62 0.90
CA LYS A 39 13.01 23.17 0.69
C LYS A 39 12.25 22.90 1.99
N GLY A 40 12.97 22.68 3.08
CA GLY A 40 12.40 22.32 4.37
C GLY A 40 11.70 20.96 4.28
N HIS A 41 10.48 20.89 4.83
CA HIS A 41 9.71 19.65 4.94
C HIS A 41 8.82 19.36 3.73
N TYR A 42 9.14 19.89 2.55
CA TYR A 42 8.36 19.68 1.33
C TYR A 42 8.12 18.19 1.03
N GLN A 43 9.16 17.35 1.13
CA GLN A 43 9.06 15.90 0.88
C GLN A 43 8.19 15.15 1.90
N ASN A 44 7.81 15.80 3.00
CA ASN A 44 6.99 15.19 4.05
C ASN A 44 5.49 15.48 3.88
N ILE A 45 5.12 16.33 2.92
CA ILE A 45 3.71 16.62 2.58
C ILE A 45 3.08 15.34 2.05
N LYS A 46 1.92 14.98 2.59
CA LYS A 46 1.12 13.83 2.16
C LYS A 46 -0.28 14.26 1.80
N ILE A 47 -0.99 13.37 1.09
CA ILE A 47 -2.42 13.48 0.83
C ILE A 47 -3.16 13.81 2.14
N ASN A 48 -4.10 14.75 2.07
CA ASN A 48 -4.93 15.27 3.17
C ASN A 48 -4.22 16.18 4.18
N ASP A 49 -2.91 16.42 4.07
CA ASP A 49 -2.25 17.46 4.87
C ASP A 49 -2.77 18.86 4.50
N ILE A 50 -2.61 19.83 5.39
CA ILE A 50 -3.11 21.20 5.19
C ILE A 50 -1.94 22.13 4.93
N LEU A 51 -1.99 22.82 3.79
CA LEU A 51 -1.00 23.82 3.40
C LEU A 51 -1.57 25.21 3.70
N LEU A 52 -0.81 26.02 4.42
CA LEU A 52 -1.07 27.45 4.64
C LEU A 52 -0.09 28.25 3.77
N LEU A 53 -0.64 28.96 2.79
CA LEU A 53 0.15 29.74 1.85
C LEU A 53 0.62 31.03 2.51
N LYS A 54 1.94 31.18 2.62
CA LYS A 54 2.57 32.37 3.21
C LYS A 54 3.12 33.27 2.11
N TYR A 55 2.67 34.51 2.09
CA TYR A 55 3.10 35.54 1.14
C TYR A 55 3.31 36.86 1.89
N ARG A 56 4.46 37.51 1.70
CA ARG A 56 4.83 38.81 2.29
C ARG A 56 4.43 39.02 3.76
N GLY A 57 4.78 38.06 4.61
CA GLY A 57 4.50 38.14 6.06
C GLY A 57 3.07 37.76 6.48
N GLN A 58 2.22 37.36 5.54
CA GLN A 58 0.83 37.02 5.78
C GLN A 58 0.51 35.57 5.38
N PHE A 59 -0.50 34.97 6.01
CA PHE A 59 -1.12 33.74 5.54
C PHE A 59 -2.33 34.09 4.67
N VAL A 60 -2.19 33.93 3.36
CA VAL A 60 -3.17 34.44 2.39
C VAL A 60 -4.21 33.40 1.97
N ALA A 61 -3.88 32.13 2.11
CA ALA A 61 -4.77 31.03 1.78
C ALA A 61 -4.45 29.76 2.57
N TYR A 62 -5.39 28.81 2.56
CA TYR A 62 -5.11 27.43 2.95
C TYR A 62 -5.77 26.43 2.00
N GLY A 63 -5.26 25.20 1.95
CA GLY A 63 -5.77 24.16 1.07
C GLY A 63 -5.41 22.77 1.56
N GLU A 64 -6.23 21.79 1.17
CA GLU A 64 -6.00 20.37 1.43
C GLU A 64 -5.09 19.78 0.34
N ALA A 65 -3.92 19.31 0.75
CA ALA A 65 -2.91 18.73 -0.12
C ALA A 65 -3.38 17.43 -0.77
N LEU A 66 -3.01 17.28 -2.03
CA LEU A 66 -2.93 16.02 -2.75
C LEU A 66 -1.50 15.47 -2.62
N ASP A 67 -1.17 14.45 -3.40
CA ASP A 67 0.19 13.92 -3.42
C ASP A 67 1.16 14.86 -4.15
N ILE A 68 2.42 14.88 -3.71
CA ILE A 68 3.44 15.70 -4.37
C ILE A 68 3.79 15.10 -5.74
N ILE A 69 4.00 15.96 -6.73
CA ILE A 69 4.35 15.55 -8.08
C ILE A 69 5.58 16.31 -8.57
N LYS A 70 6.38 15.65 -9.42
CA LYS A 70 7.51 16.26 -10.12
C LYS A 70 7.17 16.40 -11.61
N SER A 71 7.23 17.61 -12.14
CA SER A 71 7.09 17.85 -13.58
C SER A 71 8.46 17.83 -14.28
N SER A 72 8.43 17.82 -15.61
CA SER A 72 9.61 17.93 -16.48
C SER A 72 10.01 19.38 -16.78
N ASP A 73 9.41 20.38 -16.12
CA ASP A 73 9.73 21.80 -16.33
C ASP A 73 11.05 22.18 -15.63
N ASP A 74 11.95 22.85 -16.34
CA ASP A 74 13.29 23.16 -15.84
C ASP A 74 13.34 24.32 -14.82
N GLU A 75 12.28 25.11 -14.68
CA GLU A 75 12.21 26.25 -13.74
C GLU A 75 11.28 25.98 -12.55
N TRP A 76 10.21 25.20 -12.74
CA TRP A 76 9.17 24.96 -11.73
C TRP A 76 8.71 23.51 -11.79
N ASN A 77 9.45 22.62 -11.12
CA ASN A 77 9.26 21.18 -11.22
C ASN A 77 8.67 20.50 -10.00
N LEU A 78 8.66 21.11 -8.81
CA LEU A 78 8.13 20.47 -7.61
C LEU A 78 6.78 21.08 -7.24
N PHE A 79 5.72 20.28 -7.31
CA PHE A 79 4.35 20.70 -7.02
C PHE A 79 3.82 19.94 -5.80
N ALA A 80 3.13 20.65 -4.92
CA ALA A 80 2.24 20.11 -3.91
C ALA A 80 0.82 20.60 -4.25
N PRO A 81 0.09 19.90 -5.13
CA PRO A 81 -1.26 20.27 -5.53
C PRO A 81 -2.22 20.28 -4.34
N VAL A 82 -3.25 21.11 -4.40
CA VAL A 82 -4.34 21.13 -3.43
C VAL A 82 -5.68 20.93 -4.13
N LYS A 83 -6.68 20.39 -3.41
CA LYS A 83 -8.04 20.27 -3.95
C LYS A 83 -8.62 21.63 -4.33
N HIS A 84 -8.44 22.60 -3.44
CA HIS A 84 -8.88 23.98 -3.59
C HIS A 84 -8.07 24.89 -2.66
N TRP A 85 -7.81 26.12 -3.10
CA TRP A 85 -7.26 27.18 -2.26
C TRP A 85 -8.39 28.05 -1.73
N PHE A 86 -8.54 28.11 -0.42
CA PHE A 86 -9.44 29.05 0.26
C PHE A 86 -8.63 30.30 0.63
N PHE A 87 -8.84 31.37 -0.14
CA PHE A 87 -8.17 32.66 0.07
C PHE A 87 -8.90 33.50 1.11
N HIS A 88 -8.14 34.29 1.87
CA HIS A 88 -8.71 35.28 2.78
C HIS A 88 -9.52 36.34 2.02
N ASN A 89 -8.98 36.77 0.88
CA ASN A 89 -9.64 37.67 -0.05
C ASN A 89 -9.40 37.17 -1.48
N SER A 90 -10.45 36.65 -2.12
CA SER A 90 -10.37 36.14 -3.49
C SER A 90 -10.13 37.23 -4.54
N SER A 91 -10.49 38.49 -4.26
CA SER A 91 -10.23 39.62 -5.15
C SER A 91 -8.80 40.17 -4.99
N GLU A 92 -8.20 39.99 -3.81
CA GLU A 92 -6.82 40.39 -3.50
C GLU A 92 -6.06 39.21 -2.85
N PRO A 93 -5.69 38.18 -3.62
CA PRO A 93 -5.17 36.90 -3.11
C PRO A 93 -3.79 37.00 -2.44
N GLY A 94 -3.16 38.17 -2.47
CA GLY A 94 -1.92 38.47 -1.76
C GLY A 94 -2.13 39.03 -0.34
N THR A 95 -3.37 39.18 0.13
CA THR A 95 -3.70 39.74 1.44
C THR A 95 -4.20 38.67 2.40
N GLY A 96 -3.83 38.77 3.68
CA GLY A 96 -4.24 37.80 4.69
C GLY A 96 -3.82 38.17 6.12
N PRO A 97 -4.24 37.38 7.13
CA PRO A 97 -3.78 37.56 8.49
C PRO A 97 -2.26 37.42 8.65
N GLU A 98 -1.67 38.31 9.45
CA GLU A 98 -0.26 38.30 9.80
C GLU A 98 0.23 36.95 10.37
N ILE A 99 1.47 36.56 10.06
CA ILE A 99 2.09 35.32 10.56
C ILE A 99 2.53 35.40 12.04
N TYR A 100 2.17 36.44 12.78
CA TYR A 100 2.56 36.61 14.18
C TYR A 100 2.31 35.32 15.00
N GLY A 101 3.32 34.92 15.78
CA GLY A 101 3.35 33.67 16.55
C GLY A 101 3.88 32.43 15.82
N MET A 102 4.03 32.49 14.48
CA MET A 102 4.47 31.33 13.67
C MET A 102 5.82 30.77 14.10
N LYS A 103 6.78 31.64 14.47
CA LYS A 103 8.13 31.22 14.89
C LYS A 103 8.08 30.22 16.06
N ASN A 104 7.23 30.48 17.04
CA ASN A 104 7.07 29.63 18.22
C ASN A 104 6.23 28.38 17.94
N ALA A 105 5.36 28.43 16.92
CA ALA A 105 4.50 27.34 16.51
C ALA A 105 5.12 26.40 15.46
N THR A 106 6.37 26.66 15.05
CA THR A 106 7.07 25.83 14.07
C THR A 106 7.65 24.60 14.78
N LEU A 107 7.25 23.40 14.33
CA LEU A 107 7.60 22.12 14.98
C LEU A 107 9.02 21.62 14.64
N GLY A 108 9.73 22.27 13.72
CA GLY A 108 11.07 21.90 13.30
C GLY A 108 11.48 22.52 11.96
N GLY A 109 12.72 22.28 11.55
CA GLY A 109 13.30 22.80 10.31
C GLY A 109 14.08 24.10 10.49
N SER A 110 14.77 24.53 9.43
CA SER A 110 15.60 25.74 9.44
C SER A 110 14.75 27.02 9.41
N GLN A 111 15.31 28.13 9.91
CA GLN A 111 14.67 29.45 9.82
C GLN A 111 14.38 29.88 8.37
N TYR A 112 15.14 29.41 7.40
CA TYR A 112 14.97 29.75 5.98
C TYR A 112 14.28 28.65 5.16
N GLY A 113 13.69 27.65 5.82
CA GLY A 113 12.95 26.58 5.15
C GLY A 113 11.72 27.13 4.41
N THR A 114 11.58 26.76 3.14
CA THR A 114 10.42 27.12 2.29
C THR A 114 9.13 26.48 2.79
N VAL A 115 9.18 25.21 3.20
CA VAL A 115 8.06 24.48 3.80
C VAL A 115 8.37 24.16 5.26
N LYS A 116 7.50 24.59 6.19
CA LYS A 116 7.71 24.44 7.63
C LYS A 116 6.51 23.78 8.31
N PRO A 117 6.70 22.72 9.12
CA PRO A 117 5.63 22.09 9.87
C PRO A 117 5.16 23.03 11.00
N LEU A 118 3.84 23.11 11.19
CA LEU A 118 3.20 23.97 12.17
C LEU A 118 2.39 23.17 13.19
N GLU A 119 2.30 23.71 14.41
CA GLU A 119 1.37 23.23 15.42
C GLU A 119 -0.08 23.32 14.94
N GLU A 120 -0.87 22.28 15.21
CA GLU A 120 -2.30 22.20 14.84
C GLU A 120 -3.11 23.36 15.44
N ASN A 121 -2.98 23.62 16.75
CA ASN A 121 -3.77 24.68 17.41
C ASN A 121 -3.47 26.06 16.83
N PHE A 122 -2.21 26.34 16.50
CA PHE A 122 -1.81 27.59 15.86
C PHE A 122 -2.39 27.68 14.44
N SER A 123 -2.24 26.62 13.66
CA SER A 123 -2.69 26.56 12.27
C SER A 123 -4.20 26.75 12.16
N LEU A 124 -4.99 26.07 13.00
CA LEU A 124 -6.45 26.22 13.01
C LEU A 124 -6.91 27.61 13.45
N LYS A 125 -6.16 28.30 14.32
CA LYS A 125 -6.44 29.71 14.63
C LYS A 125 -6.17 30.63 13.45
N LYS A 126 -5.12 30.35 12.66
CA LYS A 126 -4.85 31.13 11.44
C LYS A 126 -5.87 30.87 10.35
N ILE A 127 -6.25 29.60 10.15
CA ILE A 127 -7.30 29.22 9.19
C ILE A 127 -8.64 29.88 9.54
N LEU A 128 -9.01 29.92 10.82
CA LEU A 128 -10.20 30.66 11.30
C LEU A 128 -10.18 32.13 10.85
N ASN A 129 -9.02 32.77 10.86
CA ASN A 129 -8.87 34.16 10.44
C ASN A 129 -8.75 34.34 8.91
N ILE A 130 -8.58 33.25 8.17
CA ILE A 130 -8.58 33.27 6.70
C ILE A 130 -10.02 33.14 6.22
N ASP A 131 -10.67 32.01 6.51
CA ASP A 131 -12.06 31.69 6.16
C ASP A 131 -12.54 30.52 7.03
N ASP A 132 -13.52 30.78 7.89
CA ASP A 132 -14.11 29.82 8.83
C ASP A 132 -15.43 29.20 8.36
N GLU A 133 -15.93 29.59 7.19
CA GLU A 133 -17.19 29.09 6.66
C GLU A 133 -17.03 27.86 5.76
N THR A 134 -15.80 27.49 5.43
CA THR A 134 -15.51 26.36 4.55
C THR A 134 -15.85 25.01 5.19
N ASP A 135 -16.30 24.06 4.37
CA ASP A 135 -16.51 22.67 4.79
C ASP A 135 -15.21 22.03 5.29
N LEU A 136 -14.08 22.38 4.68
CA LEU A 136 -12.76 21.89 5.12
C LEU A 136 -12.47 22.33 6.55
N PHE A 137 -12.69 23.60 6.89
CA PHE A 137 -12.47 24.08 8.26
C PHE A 137 -13.42 23.42 9.26
N LYS A 138 -14.69 23.26 8.90
CA LYS A 138 -15.69 22.55 9.72
C LYS A 138 -15.24 21.11 10.01
N ILE A 139 -14.74 20.39 9.00
CA ILE A 139 -14.16 19.05 9.16
C ILE A 139 -12.95 19.07 10.10
N LEU A 140 -12.00 20.00 9.89
CA LEU A 140 -10.79 20.11 10.72
C LEU A 140 -11.13 20.39 12.20
N LYS A 141 -12.16 21.19 12.48
CA LYS A 141 -12.64 21.42 13.86
C LYS A 141 -13.22 20.17 14.51
N ILE A 142 -14.01 19.40 13.76
CA ILE A 142 -14.56 18.12 14.23
C ILE A 142 -13.44 17.11 14.50
N GLU A 143 -12.46 17.01 13.61
CA GLU A 143 -11.29 16.14 13.77
C GLU A 143 -10.50 16.53 15.03
N GLN A 144 -10.22 17.82 15.22
CA GLN A 144 -9.52 18.32 16.42
C GLN A 144 -10.27 17.98 17.71
N GLN A 145 -11.59 18.18 17.73
CA GLN A 145 -12.41 17.89 18.91
C GLN A 145 -12.40 16.40 19.23
N LYS A 146 -12.60 15.54 18.22
CA LYS A 146 -12.53 14.08 18.38
C LYS A 146 -11.17 13.64 18.91
N HIS A 147 -10.08 14.20 18.39
CA HIS A 147 -8.73 13.88 18.87
C HIS A 147 -8.53 14.28 20.34
N LYS A 148 -9.01 15.47 20.76
CA LYS A 148 -8.97 15.90 22.17
C LYS A 148 -9.80 14.99 23.08
N GLU A 149 -11.01 14.62 22.66
CA GLU A 149 -11.88 13.70 23.40
C GLU A 149 -11.24 12.32 23.54
N ASN A 150 -10.68 11.77 22.45
CA ASN A 150 -10.00 10.48 22.46
C ASN A 150 -8.76 10.48 23.35
N LYS A 151 -7.92 11.52 23.26
CA LYS A 151 -6.74 11.66 24.14
C LYS A 151 -7.15 11.72 25.61
N ALA A 152 -8.14 12.55 25.93
CA ALA A 152 -8.65 12.67 27.30
C ALA A 152 -9.31 11.38 27.82
N MET A 153 -9.84 10.54 26.92
CA MET A 153 -10.35 9.21 27.26
C MET A 153 -9.19 8.23 27.50
N GLN A 154 -8.19 8.21 26.62
CA GLN A 154 -7.01 7.35 26.76
C GLN A 154 -6.26 7.64 28.05
N ASP A 155 -6.03 8.91 28.40
CA ASP A 155 -5.38 9.29 29.67
C ASP A 155 -6.12 8.72 30.90
N LYS A 156 -7.46 8.55 30.81
CA LYS A 156 -8.27 7.94 31.88
C LYS A 156 -8.21 6.43 31.88
N ILE A 157 -8.16 5.81 30.70
CA ILE A 157 -7.94 4.36 30.57
C ILE A 157 -6.59 4.00 31.17
N ASP A 158 -5.52 4.69 30.77
CA ASP A 158 -4.16 4.46 31.27
C ASP A 158 -4.11 4.61 32.80
N LEU A 159 -4.78 5.64 33.34
CA LEU A 159 -4.87 5.84 34.79
C LEU A 159 -5.66 4.73 35.50
N LEU A 160 -6.76 4.26 34.88
CA LEU A 160 -7.57 3.16 35.40
C LEU A 160 -6.82 1.83 35.34
N GLU A 161 -6.06 1.56 34.29
CA GLU A 161 -5.20 0.38 34.20
C GLU A 161 -4.12 0.38 35.28
N TYR A 162 -3.52 1.54 35.57
CA TYR A 162 -2.51 1.67 36.61
C TYR A 162 -3.09 1.56 38.02
N LYS A 163 -4.16 2.32 38.35
CA LYS A 163 -4.72 2.38 39.71
C LYS A 163 -5.80 1.35 40.01
N LYS A 164 -6.29 0.64 39.00
CA LYS A 164 -7.45 -0.29 39.04
C LYS A 164 -8.79 0.35 39.43
N GLN A 165 -8.80 1.63 39.80
CA GLN A 165 -9.97 2.43 40.10
C GLN A 165 -9.73 3.92 39.79
N ILE A 166 -10.75 4.61 39.26
CA ILE A 166 -10.75 6.07 39.08
C ILE A 166 -12.10 6.66 39.49
N ILE A 167 -12.09 7.91 39.93
CA ILE A 167 -13.31 8.68 40.21
C ILE A 167 -13.40 9.81 39.19
N LEU A 168 -14.47 9.84 38.40
CA LEU A 168 -14.73 10.94 37.46
C LEU A 168 -15.41 12.10 38.21
N GLN A 169 -14.74 13.24 38.31
CA GLN A 169 -15.22 14.41 39.06
C GLN A 169 -15.67 15.55 38.12
N GLY A 170 -16.64 16.36 38.57
CA GLY A 170 -17.10 17.55 37.86
C GLY A 170 -18.56 17.92 38.18
N PRO A 171 -19.01 19.15 37.85
CA PRO A 171 -20.38 19.63 38.04
C PRO A 171 -21.47 18.71 37.45
N PRO A 172 -22.74 18.80 37.88
CA PRO A 172 -23.84 18.07 37.24
C PRO A 172 -23.93 18.45 35.74
N GLY A 173 -24.27 17.48 34.89
CA GLY A 173 -24.39 17.70 33.44
C GLY A 173 -23.11 17.63 32.61
N THR A 174 -21.92 17.49 33.20
CA THR A 174 -20.63 17.49 32.46
C THR A 174 -20.24 16.16 31.78
N GLY A 175 -21.21 15.26 31.55
CA GLY A 175 -20.97 14.04 30.78
C GLY A 175 -20.17 12.93 31.48
N LYS A 176 -20.01 12.96 32.81
CA LYS A 176 -19.31 11.90 33.57
C LYS A 176 -19.82 10.48 33.25
N THR A 177 -21.14 10.30 33.24
CA THR A 177 -21.79 9.01 32.91
C THR A 177 -21.50 8.58 31.48
N ARG A 178 -21.53 9.54 30.53
CA ARG A 178 -21.17 9.28 29.12
C ARG A 178 -19.70 8.84 29.01
N MET A 179 -18.80 9.51 29.72
CA MET A 179 -17.38 9.17 29.72
C MET A 179 -17.10 7.80 30.35
N ALA A 180 -17.76 7.46 31.46
CA ALA A 180 -17.69 6.12 32.03
C ALA A 180 -18.16 5.04 31.04
N LYS A 181 -19.27 5.30 30.33
CA LYS A 181 -19.76 4.41 29.28
C LYS A 181 -18.76 4.26 28.14
N MET A 182 -18.19 5.36 27.63
CA MET A 182 -17.18 5.31 26.55
C MET A 182 -15.90 4.58 26.98
N ILE A 183 -15.42 4.80 28.21
CA ILE A 183 -14.27 4.05 28.77
C ILE A 183 -14.62 2.56 28.85
N GLY A 184 -15.79 2.22 29.38
CA GLY A 184 -16.26 0.83 29.45
C GLY A 184 -16.36 0.19 28.07
N GLU A 185 -16.93 0.89 27.09
CA GLU A 185 -16.98 0.45 25.70
C GLU A 185 -15.58 0.26 25.11
N GLU A 186 -14.63 1.18 25.32
CA GLU A 186 -13.27 1.04 24.80
C GLU A 186 -12.51 -0.12 25.46
N MET A 187 -12.63 -0.30 26.77
CA MET A 187 -11.98 -1.38 27.52
C MET A 187 -12.62 -2.75 27.25
N THR A 188 -13.90 -2.78 26.85
CA THR A 188 -14.63 -4.00 26.49
C THR A 188 -14.80 -4.18 24.99
N LYS A 189 -14.29 -3.25 24.17
CA LYS A 189 -13.99 -3.51 22.76
C LYS A 189 -13.03 -4.68 22.82
N VAL A 190 -13.60 -5.85 22.60
CA VAL A 190 -12.89 -7.07 22.32
C VAL A 190 -11.84 -6.63 21.30
N ASN A 191 -10.55 -6.69 21.65
CA ASN A 191 -9.52 -6.92 20.65
C ASN A 191 -10.09 -8.10 19.90
N LYS A 192 -10.75 -7.86 18.76
CA LYS A 192 -11.47 -8.88 18.04
C LYS A 192 -10.42 -9.95 17.89
N VAL A 193 -10.51 -11.02 18.66
CA VAL A 193 -9.70 -12.19 18.42
C VAL A 193 -10.26 -12.57 17.08
N GLU A 194 -9.56 -12.14 16.02
CA GLU A 194 -9.97 -12.38 14.66
C GLU A 194 -10.30 -13.86 14.67
N SER A 195 -11.57 -14.16 14.41
CA SER A 195 -11.98 -15.56 14.32
C SER A 195 -10.98 -16.22 13.36
N PRO A 196 -10.60 -17.49 13.54
CA PRO A 196 -9.79 -18.18 12.55
C PRO A 196 -10.30 -17.95 11.11
N ILE A 197 -11.62 -17.78 10.94
CA ILE A 197 -12.26 -17.39 9.67
C ILE A 197 -11.86 -15.97 9.22
N ASP A 198 -11.92 -14.95 10.10
CA ASP A 198 -11.52 -13.58 9.79
C ASP A 198 -10.04 -13.52 9.36
N PHE A 199 -9.17 -14.29 10.02
CA PHE A 199 -7.75 -14.38 9.67
C PHE A 199 -7.52 -15.00 8.29
N ILE A 200 -8.21 -16.10 7.99
CA ILE A 200 -8.16 -16.76 6.67
C ILE A 200 -8.68 -15.82 5.58
N ASP A 201 -9.81 -15.16 5.80
CA ASP A 201 -10.38 -14.20 4.85
C ASP A 201 -9.44 -13.01 4.61
N ASN A 202 -8.84 -12.48 5.66
CA ASN A 202 -7.89 -11.39 5.57
C ASN A 202 -6.62 -11.81 4.82
N TYR A 203 -6.12 -13.03 5.09
CA TYR A 203 -5.00 -13.61 4.34
C TYR A 203 -5.32 -13.65 2.84
N PHE A 204 -6.46 -14.22 2.43
CA PHE A 204 -6.81 -14.27 1.00
C PHE A 204 -7.01 -12.89 0.36
N LYS A 205 -7.57 -11.92 1.10
CA LYS A 205 -7.76 -10.54 0.60
C LYS A 205 -6.45 -9.77 0.43
N THR A 206 -5.49 -9.99 1.32
CA THR A 206 -4.27 -9.18 1.40
C THR A 206 -3.03 -9.88 0.84
N TYR A 207 -3.11 -11.20 0.60
CA TYR A 207 -2.02 -11.98 0.08
C TYR A 207 -1.55 -11.42 -1.27
N LYS A 208 -0.30 -10.98 -1.29
CA LYS A 208 0.44 -10.65 -2.50
C LYS A 208 1.59 -11.64 -2.62
N PRO A 209 1.70 -12.40 -3.73
CA PRO A 209 2.85 -13.26 -3.94
C PRO A 209 4.11 -12.39 -4.01
N ASP A 210 5.16 -12.84 -3.34
CA ASP A 210 6.50 -12.28 -3.54
C ASP A 210 7.05 -12.64 -4.94
N GLU A 211 8.19 -12.05 -5.28
CA GLU A 211 8.86 -12.24 -6.56
C GLU A 211 9.20 -13.72 -6.82
N SER A 212 9.69 -14.45 -5.80
CA SER A 212 10.03 -15.88 -5.92
C SER A 212 8.81 -16.75 -6.25
N ARG A 213 7.66 -16.45 -5.64
CA ARG A 213 6.37 -17.11 -5.91
C ARG A 213 5.89 -16.84 -7.32
N LEU A 214 6.10 -15.61 -7.83
CA LEU A 214 5.74 -15.24 -9.20
C LEU A 214 6.62 -15.96 -10.22
N GLU A 215 7.94 -16.03 -9.99
CA GLU A 215 8.89 -16.75 -10.81
C GLU A 215 8.57 -18.25 -10.87
N LEU A 216 8.30 -18.87 -9.72
CA LEU A 216 7.92 -20.28 -9.65
C LEU A 216 6.63 -20.55 -10.45
N ARG A 217 5.61 -19.70 -10.30
CA ARG A 217 4.36 -19.83 -11.06
C ARG A 217 4.58 -19.71 -12.56
N ALA A 218 5.43 -18.78 -12.99
CA ALA A 218 5.78 -18.63 -14.40
C ALA A 218 6.50 -19.88 -14.92
N LYS A 219 7.46 -20.41 -14.16
CA LYS A 219 8.18 -21.64 -14.50
C LYS A 219 7.22 -22.83 -14.63
N ILE A 220 6.36 -23.06 -13.64
CA ILE A 220 5.37 -24.13 -13.64
C ILE A 220 4.44 -24.01 -14.86
N LYS A 221 3.95 -22.80 -15.15
CA LYS A 221 3.08 -22.55 -16.29
C LYS A 221 3.77 -22.85 -17.62
N ASN A 222 5.03 -22.47 -17.77
CA ASN A 222 5.82 -22.74 -18.97
C ASN A 222 6.02 -24.25 -19.14
N SER A 223 6.48 -24.97 -18.11
CA SER A 223 6.66 -26.42 -18.17
C SER A 223 5.35 -27.16 -18.48
N LEU A 224 4.22 -26.73 -17.92
CA LEU A 224 2.92 -27.32 -18.23
C LEU A 224 2.53 -27.09 -19.70
N ASN A 225 2.77 -25.89 -20.22
CA ASN A 225 2.50 -25.57 -21.61
C ASN A 225 3.40 -26.38 -22.57
N ASP A 226 4.70 -26.49 -22.27
CA ASP A 226 5.64 -27.27 -23.07
C ASP A 226 5.24 -28.75 -23.09
N PHE A 227 4.84 -29.31 -21.95
CA PHE A 227 4.31 -30.67 -21.86
C PHE A 227 3.06 -30.86 -22.73
N GLN A 228 2.08 -29.95 -22.64
CA GLN A 228 0.84 -30.03 -23.42
C GLN A 228 1.08 -29.88 -24.93
N GLN A 229 2.06 -29.08 -25.33
CA GLN A 229 2.46 -28.92 -26.72
C GLN A 229 3.16 -30.18 -27.25
N LYS A 230 4.04 -30.77 -26.43
CA LYS A 230 4.81 -31.95 -26.79
C LYS A 230 3.98 -33.22 -26.80
N PHE A 231 3.10 -33.39 -25.83
CA PHE A 231 2.29 -34.59 -25.62
C PHE A 231 0.81 -34.25 -25.76
N LYS A 232 0.41 -33.86 -26.97
CA LYS A 232 -0.99 -33.54 -27.26
C LYS A 232 -1.86 -34.76 -27.04
N LYS A 233 -3.01 -34.56 -26.40
CA LYS A 233 -3.93 -35.63 -26.02
C LYS A 233 -4.31 -36.52 -27.20
N GLU A 234 -4.50 -35.92 -28.38
CA GLU A 234 -4.92 -36.62 -29.61
C GLU A 234 -3.81 -37.50 -30.20
N GLU A 235 -2.55 -37.18 -29.90
CA GLU A 235 -1.35 -37.84 -30.42
C GLU A 235 -0.79 -38.88 -29.43
N LEU A 236 -1.18 -38.84 -28.14
CA LEU A 236 -0.69 -39.75 -27.09
C LEU A 236 -0.83 -41.23 -27.46
N LYS A 237 -1.90 -41.60 -28.17
CA LYS A 237 -2.15 -42.99 -28.59
C LYS A 237 -1.14 -43.52 -29.61
N ASN A 238 -0.43 -42.62 -30.30
CA ASN A 238 0.56 -42.92 -31.33
C ASN A 238 1.99 -42.73 -30.80
N LEU A 239 2.17 -42.50 -29.49
CA LEU A 239 3.47 -42.24 -28.91
C LEU A 239 4.34 -43.52 -28.97
N PRO A 240 5.55 -43.47 -29.56
CA PRO A 240 6.45 -44.62 -29.56
C PRO A 240 6.79 -45.08 -28.14
N LEU A 241 7.00 -46.38 -27.96
CA LEU A 241 7.27 -46.96 -26.65
C LEU A 241 8.48 -46.34 -25.94
N GLU A 242 9.55 -46.08 -26.70
CA GLU A 242 10.78 -45.42 -26.22
C GLU A 242 10.57 -43.98 -25.73
N ASN A 243 9.60 -43.28 -26.32
CA ASN A 243 9.20 -41.92 -25.93
C ASN A 243 8.13 -41.91 -24.83
N TYR A 244 7.62 -43.08 -24.44
CA TYR A 244 6.66 -43.25 -23.36
C TYR A 244 7.34 -43.67 -22.06
N ALA A 245 8.09 -44.78 -22.10
CA ALA A 245 8.53 -45.53 -20.93
C ALA A 245 9.53 -44.78 -20.05
N LEU A 246 9.45 -45.01 -18.74
CA LEU A 246 10.44 -44.51 -17.79
C LEU A 246 11.69 -45.40 -17.78
N GLY A 247 12.87 -44.82 -17.55
CA GLY A 247 14.12 -45.56 -17.34
C GLY A 247 14.97 -45.74 -18.59
N THR A 248 14.51 -45.23 -19.74
CA THR A 248 15.34 -45.08 -20.95
C THR A 248 16.41 -44.01 -20.73
N ASP A 249 17.41 -43.96 -21.61
CA ASP A 249 18.43 -42.89 -21.59
C ASP A 249 17.84 -41.53 -22.01
N ASP A 250 16.64 -41.53 -22.62
CA ASP A 250 15.93 -40.32 -23.01
C ASP A 250 15.26 -39.64 -21.81
N LYS A 251 15.81 -38.49 -21.43
CA LYS A 251 15.28 -37.61 -20.38
C LYS A 251 14.20 -36.66 -20.89
N ASP A 252 13.55 -37.02 -21.99
CA ASP A 252 12.55 -36.19 -22.65
C ASP A 252 11.27 -36.97 -23.00
N GLY A 253 11.14 -38.23 -22.55
CA GLY A 253 9.95 -39.08 -22.71
C GLY A 253 8.78 -38.73 -21.77
N PHE A 254 7.59 -39.23 -22.08
CA PHE A 254 6.34 -38.90 -21.39
C PHE A 254 6.35 -39.21 -19.89
N CYS A 255 6.70 -40.44 -19.49
CA CYS A 255 6.77 -40.81 -18.08
C CYS A 255 7.88 -40.03 -17.34
N TYR A 256 8.99 -39.69 -18.02
CA TYR A 256 10.04 -38.86 -17.44
C TYR A 256 9.52 -37.45 -17.14
N TRP A 257 8.78 -36.84 -18.07
CA TRP A 257 8.17 -35.53 -17.87
C TRP A 257 7.21 -35.51 -16.68
N LEU A 258 6.34 -36.53 -16.56
CA LEU A 258 5.41 -36.67 -15.43
C LEU A 258 6.15 -36.77 -14.09
N GLU A 259 7.25 -37.51 -14.04
CA GLU A 259 7.96 -37.77 -12.79
C GLU A 259 8.90 -36.64 -12.36
N TYR A 260 9.68 -36.09 -13.30
CA TYR A 260 10.82 -35.22 -12.99
C TYR A 260 10.69 -33.79 -13.50
N VAL A 261 9.97 -33.55 -14.61
CA VAL A 261 9.85 -32.20 -15.18
C VAL A 261 8.65 -31.47 -14.56
N LEU A 262 7.54 -32.19 -14.36
CA LEU A 262 6.29 -31.66 -13.83
C LEU A 262 6.15 -31.84 -12.31
N THR A 263 7.24 -32.15 -11.60
CA THR A 263 7.22 -32.42 -10.14
C THR A 263 6.52 -31.32 -9.33
N GLU A 264 6.69 -30.06 -9.72
CA GLU A 264 6.09 -28.89 -9.07
C GLU A 264 4.59 -28.68 -9.38
N THR A 265 4.02 -29.40 -10.34
CA THR A 265 2.58 -29.31 -10.69
C THR A 265 1.69 -30.25 -9.88
N GLY A 266 2.31 -31.20 -9.17
CA GLY A 266 1.63 -32.34 -8.58
C GLY A 266 2.53 -33.55 -8.71
N GLN A 267 3.17 -33.93 -7.61
CA GLN A 267 4.21 -34.94 -7.61
C GLN A 267 3.69 -36.31 -8.05
N TYR A 268 4.15 -36.81 -9.20
CA TYR A 268 3.87 -38.16 -9.70
C TYR A 268 5.07 -39.09 -9.42
N ASN A 269 5.34 -39.39 -8.14
CA ASN A 269 6.48 -40.21 -7.68
C ASN A 269 6.10 -41.68 -7.41
N GLY A 270 7.06 -42.51 -7.03
CA GLY A 270 6.86 -43.94 -6.73
C GLY A 270 7.68 -44.86 -7.64
N GLN A 271 7.44 -46.17 -7.55
CA GLN A 271 8.15 -47.17 -8.38
C GLN A 271 7.78 -47.03 -9.87
N ALA A 272 8.70 -47.44 -10.76
CA ALA A 272 8.55 -47.33 -12.21
C ALA A 272 7.36 -48.12 -12.77
N ASP A 273 6.87 -49.11 -12.03
CA ASP A 273 5.71 -49.92 -12.37
C ASP A 273 4.39 -49.12 -12.43
N LYS A 274 4.34 -47.91 -11.88
CA LYS A 274 3.19 -46.98 -12.02
C LYS A 274 2.89 -46.63 -13.47
N GLY A 275 3.95 -46.51 -14.30
CA GLY A 275 3.85 -46.27 -15.74
C GLY A 275 3.41 -47.48 -16.56
N LYS A 276 3.22 -48.64 -15.92
CA LYS A 276 2.82 -49.94 -16.51
C LYS A 276 3.81 -50.55 -17.49
N ILE A 277 4.59 -49.75 -18.21
CA ILE A 277 5.72 -50.17 -19.04
C ILE A 277 6.91 -49.28 -18.69
N TYR A 278 8.04 -49.89 -18.37
CA TYR A 278 9.28 -49.17 -18.05
C TYR A 278 10.51 -49.95 -18.54
N TRP A 279 11.59 -49.24 -18.85
CA TRP A 279 12.86 -49.84 -19.25
C TRP A 279 13.66 -50.26 -18.02
N LYS A 280 14.18 -51.49 -18.04
CA LYS A 280 15.07 -52.00 -17.01
C LYS A 280 16.48 -52.12 -17.57
N SER A 281 17.34 -51.15 -17.26
CA SER A 281 18.70 -51.02 -17.80
C SER A 281 19.56 -52.25 -17.58
N ASP A 282 19.49 -52.88 -16.41
CA ASP A 282 20.31 -54.07 -16.09
C ASP A 282 19.99 -55.28 -16.98
N GLU A 283 18.74 -55.36 -17.45
CA GLU A 283 18.26 -56.47 -18.29
C GLU A 283 18.11 -56.07 -19.76
N GLN A 284 18.37 -54.79 -20.09
CA GLN A 284 18.24 -54.21 -21.43
C GLN A 284 16.91 -54.58 -22.10
N LYS A 285 15.80 -54.45 -21.35
CA LYS A 285 14.46 -54.80 -21.83
C LYS A 285 13.36 -53.94 -21.21
N TYR A 286 12.22 -53.88 -21.88
CA TYR A 286 10.99 -53.34 -21.31
C TYR A 286 10.34 -54.34 -20.35
N VAL A 287 9.89 -53.85 -19.21
CA VAL A 287 9.17 -54.61 -18.19
C VAL A 287 7.75 -54.07 -18.08
N LYS A 288 6.79 -54.99 -18.10
CA LYS A 288 5.36 -54.69 -18.00
C LYS A 288 4.82 -55.03 -16.62
N SER A 289 3.90 -54.21 -16.12
CA SER A 289 3.24 -54.40 -14.83
C SER A 289 1.72 -54.35 -14.96
N GLY A 290 1.01 -54.74 -13.90
CA GLY A 290 -0.45 -54.70 -13.85
C GLY A 290 -1.09 -55.56 -14.94
N PHE A 291 -2.05 -54.99 -15.68
CA PHE A 291 -2.83 -55.68 -16.70
C PHE A 291 -2.06 -56.00 -17.99
N LEU A 292 -0.83 -55.48 -18.14
CA LEU A 292 0.06 -55.73 -19.27
C LEU A 292 1.08 -56.85 -19.01
N LYS A 293 1.15 -57.36 -17.78
CA LYS A 293 2.22 -58.28 -17.31
C LYS A 293 2.43 -59.52 -18.18
N ASN A 294 1.36 -60.04 -18.80
CA ASN A 294 1.39 -61.29 -19.56
C ASN A 294 1.52 -61.08 -21.09
N ILE A 295 1.77 -59.85 -21.55
CA ILE A 295 1.94 -59.55 -22.98
C ILE A 295 3.42 -59.63 -23.33
N GLU A 296 3.79 -60.58 -24.19
CA GLU A 296 5.19 -60.78 -24.56
C GLU A 296 5.71 -59.68 -25.48
N ASP A 297 4.92 -59.29 -26.49
CA ASP A 297 5.29 -58.25 -27.45
C ASP A 297 5.20 -56.85 -26.84
N ASP A 298 6.21 -56.03 -27.09
CA ASP A 298 6.35 -54.69 -26.52
C ASP A 298 5.39 -53.69 -27.18
N GLU A 299 5.21 -53.78 -28.49
CA GLU A 299 4.32 -52.92 -29.27
C GLU A 299 2.85 -53.26 -29.00
N GLU A 300 2.49 -54.54 -28.86
CA GLU A 300 1.17 -54.98 -28.43
C GLU A 300 0.82 -54.41 -27.05
N ALA A 301 1.77 -54.44 -26.12
CA ALA A 301 1.57 -53.88 -24.77
C ALA A 301 1.35 -52.36 -24.82
N MET A 302 2.12 -51.64 -25.64
CA MET A 302 1.98 -50.19 -25.81
C MET A 302 0.63 -49.82 -26.44
N ASN A 303 0.21 -50.53 -27.49
CA ASN A 303 -1.10 -50.32 -28.12
C ASN A 303 -2.25 -50.54 -27.12
N LYS A 304 -2.13 -51.53 -26.22
CA LYS A 304 -3.12 -51.79 -25.17
C LYS A 304 -3.07 -50.79 -24.02
N MET A 305 -1.92 -50.16 -23.78
CA MET A 305 -1.79 -49.04 -22.84
C MET A 305 -2.43 -47.76 -23.39
N ALA A 306 -2.35 -47.56 -24.71
CA ALA A 306 -2.85 -46.40 -25.43
C ALA A 306 -4.36 -46.43 -25.75
N GLY A 307 -4.97 -47.62 -25.76
CA GLY A 307 -6.40 -47.84 -26.03
C GLY A 307 -7.29 -47.69 -24.82
#